data_AF-A0A6C0GD26-F1
#
_entry.id   AF-A0A6C0GD26-F1
#
_cell.length_a   1.000
_cell.length_b   1.000
_cell.length_c   1.000
_cell.angle_alpha   90.00
_cell.angle_beta   90.00
_cell.angle_gamma   90.00
#
_symmetry.space_group_name_H-M   'P 1'
#
loop_
_entity.id
_entity.type
_entity.pdbx_description
1 polymer ?
#
loop_
_entity_poly.entity_id
_entity_poly.type
_entity_poly.pdbx_seq_one_letter_code
_entity_poly.pdbx_strand_id
1 'polypeptide(L)'
;MSNYLIELTLIHIALMLGYWFLLRKERQYAKMRFYLIGSTFLAITVPWLKLPKLLFNSQEPIAAMPVDAIQLDILTITSEAAPSIWNLDLLIWLYIAISIFFLLKFFNSILYLIFLERKSSYERHNDLFIRRTGDIKGSFTFFNWIFLSKEIDKKGQEYEVILKHEKAHASLGHTYDLLFLELFKVCFWWLPTAWLINKEIRKIHEYQADDYALKSYSIDQYSSILISSTLKSNGLSLASSFGDGLILKRLLAMKKQAKNVSPWKLGTLGSLCIILFVVFACSEEPDLKTKETGSPSNTSTSKMEGEVFTVVEQLPEFEGGMDAFYKYVMNEMRYPLQARQQGIEGQVSVEFVVEKDGSLSNIKAIKGIGADCDNEAVRVVQKASSFKPGTQRGIPVRVRMVMPIIFKLNKGKVNEDNSTQGIIVVEKAESKNGKFKVNASYANGEWSGTVYDEEGEGLPGVNIVVAGTTTGTVSDVNGTFKVKASQSNDLYLSFVGYESVKVEGK
;
A
#
# COMPACT_ATOMS: atom_id res chain seq x y z
N MET A 1 -3.61 -2.20 -11.15
CA MET A 1 -2.50 -1.55 -11.88
C MET A 1 -1.81 -0.48 -11.03
N SER A 2 -2.54 0.44 -10.37
CA SER A 2 -1.96 1.45 -9.48
C SER A 2 -1.15 0.85 -8.32
N ASN A 3 -1.70 -0.17 -7.63
CA ASN A 3 -1.02 -0.82 -6.50
C ASN A 3 0.30 -1.49 -6.92
N TYR A 4 0.32 -2.16 -8.08
CA TYR A 4 1.51 -2.83 -8.60
C TYR A 4 2.72 -1.88 -8.75
N LEU A 5 2.52 -0.70 -9.34
CA LEU A 5 3.61 0.25 -9.54
C LEU A 5 4.15 0.77 -8.20
N ILE A 6 3.27 1.04 -7.25
CA ILE A 6 3.64 1.49 -5.90
C ILE A 6 4.44 0.40 -5.19
N GLU A 7 3.93 -0.82 -5.15
CA GLU A 7 4.59 -1.98 -4.53
C GLU A 7 5.96 -2.24 -5.14
N LEU A 8 6.07 -2.24 -6.48
CA LEU A 8 7.35 -2.39 -7.19
C LEU A 8 8.34 -1.32 -6.76
N THR A 9 7.91 -0.06 -6.66
CA THR A 9 8.82 1.02 -6.25
C THR A 9 9.30 0.90 -4.81
N LEU A 10 8.42 0.52 -3.89
CA LEU A 10 8.79 0.32 -2.49
C LEU A 10 9.81 -0.81 -2.36
N ILE A 11 9.56 -1.95 -3.01
CA ILE A 11 10.48 -3.10 -3.01
C ILE A 11 11.82 -2.71 -3.64
N HIS A 12 11.81 -2.06 -4.81
CA HIS A 12 13.03 -1.69 -5.53
C HIS A 12 13.88 -0.68 -4.74
N ILE A 13 13.25 0.29 -4.06
CA ILE A 13 13.94 1.25 -3.18
C ILE A 13 14.54 0.54 -1.96
N ALA A 14 13.75 -0.31 -1.28
CA ALA A 14 14.21 -1.03 -0.09
C ALA A 14 15.43 -1.91 -0.40
N LEU A 15 15.39 -2.67 -1.49
CA LEU A 15 16.51 -3.53 -1.91
C LEU A 15 17.73 -2.71 -2.32
N MET A 16 17.55 -1.55 -2.97
CA MET A 16 18.67 -0.67 -3.32
C MET A 16 19.33 -0.05 -2.09
N LEU A 17 18.56 0.32 -1.07
CA LEU A 17 19.09 0.77 0.21
C LEU A 17 19.89 -0.35 0.91
N GLY A 18 19.36 -1.58 0.90
CA GLY A 18 20.08 -2.76 1.40
C GLY A 18 21.45 -2.92 0.74
N TYR A 19 21.52 -2.81 -0.59
CA TYR A 19 22.80 -2.82 -1.31
C TYR A 19 23.73 -1.69 -0.84
N TRP A 20 23.22 -0.46 -0.75
CA TRP A 20 24.03 0.70 -0.44
C TRP A 20 24.70 0.59 0.93
N PHE A 21 23.96 0.15 1.96
CA PHE A 21 24.50 0.05 3.31
C PHE A 21 25.37 -1.19 3.53
N LEU A 22 25.03 -2.34 2.93
CA LEU A 22 25.66 -3.61 3.28
C LEU A 22 26.74 -4.04 2.28
N LEU A 23 26.47 -3.93 0.98
CA LEU A 23 27.30 -4.54 -0.08
C LEU A 23 28.17 -3.56 -0.85
N ARG A 24 27.79 -2.28 -0.95
CA ARG A 24 28.50 -1.31 -1.80
C ARG A 24 29.99 -1.15 -1.48
N LYS A 25 30.38 -1.32 -0.21
CA LYS A 25 31.77 -1.20 0.25
C LYS A 25 32.56 -2.51 0.12
N GLU A 26 31.89 -3.61 -0.20
CA GLU A 26 32.49 -4.92 -0.35
C GLU A 26 33.15 -5.08 -1.72
N ARG A 27 33.99 -6.11 -1.87
CA ARG A 27 34.82 -6.32 -3.06
C ARG A 27 34.66 -7.70 -3.70
N GLN A 28 33.49 -8.29 -3.48
CA GLN A 28 33.04 -9.49 -4.19
C GLN A 28 32.06 -9.07 -5.28
N TYR A 29 32.62 -8.57 -6.38
CA TYR A 29 31.89 -7.95 -7.48
C TYR A 29 30.86 -8.89 -8.10
N ALA A 30 31.14 -10.19 -8.18
CA ALA A 30 30.19 -11.20 -8.66
C ALA A 30 28.91 -11.27 -7.80
N LYS A 31 29.03 -11.22 -6.46
CA LYS A 31 27.88 -11.24 -5.55
C LYS A 31 27.07 -9.94 -5.62
N MET A 32 27.77 -8.82 -5.75
CA MET A 32 27.14 -7.50 -5.93
C MET A 32 26.32 -7.44 -7.23
N ARG A 33 26.90 -7.94 -8.32
CA ARG A 33 26.23 -8.08 -9.63
C ARG A 33 24.97 -8.93 -9.49
N PHE A 34 25.10 -10.13 -8.93
CA PHE A 34 23.97 -11.05 -8.76
C PHE A 34 22.87 -10.44 -7.89
N TYR A 35 23.24 -9.79 -6.78
CA TYR A 35 22.27 -9.11 -5.92
C TYR A 35 21.51 -8.02 -6.67
N LEU A 36 22.20 -7.14 -7.39
CA LEU A 36 21.54 -6.01 -8.07
C LEU A 36 20.58 -6.50 -9.16
N ILE A 37 21.03 -7.41 -10.04
CA ILE A 37 20.17 -7.98 -11.09
C ILE A 37 19.00 -8.76 -10.47
N GLY A 38 19.29 -9.62 -9.49
CA GLY A 38 18.28 -10.41 -8.79
C GLY A 38 17.27 -9.54 -8.05
N SER A 39 17.70 -8.43 -7.44
CA SER A 39 16.82 -7.50 -6.73
C SER A 39 15.86 -6.77 -7.67
N THR A 40 16.33 -6.36 -8.85
CA THR A 40 15.46 -5.76 -9.88
C THR A 40 14.45 -6.78 -10.40
N PHE A 41 14.88 -8.02 -10.63
CA PHE A 41 13.97 -9.10 -11.01
C PHE A 41 12.93 -9.43 -9.91
N LEU A 42 13.36 -9.46 -8.65
CA LEU A 42 12.48 -9.68 -7.49
C LEU A 42 11.44 -8.57 -7.37
N ALA A 43 11.82 -7.32 -7.56
CA ALA A 43 10.88 -6.18 -7.50
C ALA A 43 9.78 -6.23 -8.57
N ILE A 44 10.07 -6.83 -9.74
CA ILE A 44 9.09 -7.06 -10.80
C ILE A 44 8.16 -8.24 -10.47
N THR A 45 8.73 -9.31 -9.92
CA THR A 45 8.00 -10.58 -9.74
C THR A 45 7.17 -10.63 -8.47
N VAL A 46 7.61 -10.04 -7.36
CA VAL A 46 6.91 -10.12 -6.07
C VAL A 46 5.48 -9.55 -6.13
N PRO A 47 5.24 -8.34 -6.67
CA PRO A 47 3.88 -7.80 -6.77
C PRO A 47 2.96 -8.63 -7.69
N TRP A 48 3.52 -9.51 -8.52
CA TRP A 48 2.75 -10.40 -9.40
C TRP A 48 2.39 -11.73 -8.72
N LEU A 49 3.17 -12.16 -7.73
CA LEU A 49 3.00 -13.43 -7.01
C LEU A 49 2.01 -13.24 -5.86
N LYS A 50 0.71 -13.20 -6.15
CA LYS A 50 -0.32 -13.26 -5.11
C LYS A 50 -0.44 -14.70 -4.61
N LEU A 51 0.04 -14.96 -3.39
CA LEU A 51 -0.08 -16.29 -2.79
C LEU A 51 -1.41 -16.42 -2.03
N PRO A 52 -2.13 -17.55 -2.18
CA PRO A 52 -3.27 -17.83 -1.32
C PRO A 52 -2.79 -17.92 0.13
N LYS A 53 -3.61 -17.44 1.08
CA LYS A 53 -3.33 -17.44 2.53
C LYS A 53 -3.19 -18.87 3.07
N LEU A 54 -2.05 -19.52 2.81
CA LEU A 54 -1.76 -20.87 3.27
C LEU A 54 -1.30 -20.94 4.73
N LEU A 55 -0.92 -19.81 5.33
CA LEU A 55 -0.29 -19.75 6.67
C LEU A 55 -1.10 -18.99 7.74
N PHE A 56 -2.18 -18.30 7.36
CA PHE A 56 -3.03 -17.56 8.29
C PHE A 56 -4.49 -17.84 7.98
N ASN A 57 -5.11 -18.65 8.84
CA ASN A 57 -6.53 -18.97 8.77
C ASN A 57 -7.33 -17.72 9.19
N SER A 58 -7.52 -16.77 8.27
CA SER A 58 -8.49 -15.69 8.48
C SER A 58 -9.88 -16.29 8.33
N GLN A 59 -10.67 -16.28 9.40
CA GLN A 59 -12.09 -16.63 9.39
C GLN A 59 -12.76 -16.03 8.16
N GLU A 60 -13.44 -16.88 7.39
CA GLU A 60 -14.07 -16.45 6.15
C GLU A 60 -15.02 -15.28 6.39
N PRO A 61 -14.99 -14.24 5.53
CA PRO A 61 -16.07 -13.27 5.52
C PRO A 61 -17.38 -14.01 5.22
N ILE A 62 -18.38 -13.75 6.04
CA ILE A 62 -19.75 -14.26 5.88
C ILE A 62 -20.18 -13.96 4.43
N ALA A 63 -20.57 -15.01 3.70
CA ALA A 63 -20.97 -14.91 2.31
C ALA A 63 -22.06 -13.84 2.14
N ALA A 64 -21.72 -12.73 1.49
CA ALA A 64 -22.70 -11.78 1.00
C ALA A 64 -23.54 -12.49 -0.08
N MET A 65 -24.86 -12.51 0.09
CA MET A 65 -25.77 -13.07 -0.90
C MET A 65 -25.78 -12.18 -2.16
N PRO A 66 -25.88 -12.76 -3.37
CA PRO A 66 -26.03 -11.96 -4.58
C PRO A 66 -27.43 -11.33 -4.58
N VAL A 67 -27.50 -10.01 -4.59
CA VAL A 67 -28.73 -9.28 -4.87
C VAL A 67 -28.86 -9.24 -6.39
N ASP A 68 -29.90 -9.89 -6.93
CA ASP A 68 -30.24 -9.79 -8.35
C ASP A 68 -30.52 -8.31 -8.68
N ALA A 69 -29.62 -7.71 -9.47
CA ALA A 69 -29.77 -6.34 -9.91
C ALA A 69 -30.87 -6.27 -10.98
N ILE A 70 -31.92 -5.52 -10.70
CA ILE A 70 -32.89 -5.11 -11.74
C ILE A 70 -32.16 -4.14 -12.66
N GLN A 71 -31.92 -4.57 -13.91
CA GLN A 71 -31.35 -3.73 -14.95
C GLN A 71 -32.44 -2.74 -15.43
N LEU A 72 -32.47 -1.55 -14.85
CA LEU A 72 -33.26 -0.44 -15.35
C LEU A 72 -32.46 0.28 -16.44
N ASP A 73 -33.11 0.52 -17.58
CA ASP A 73 -32.55 1.31 -18.66
C ASP A 73 -32.16 2.69 -18.13
N ILE A 74 -30.85 2.92 -18.09
CA ILE A 74 -30.29 4.18 -17.64
C ILE A 74 -30.54 5.18 -18.77
N LEU A 75 -31.39 6.18 -18.51
CA LEU A 75 -31.39 7.41 -19.30
C LEU A 75 -30.06 8.11 -19.05
N THR A 76 -29.16 8.00 -20.03
CA THR A 76 -27.83 8.64 -19.99
C THR A 76 -27.99 10.15 -20.06
N ILE A 77 -28.13 10.80 -18.90
CA ILE A 77 -27.99 12.25 -18.83
C ILE A 77 -26.49 12.53 -18.79
N THR A 78 -25.93 12.92 -19.92
CA THR A 78 -24.57 13.44 -20.02
C THR A 78 -24.50 14.77 -19.26
N SER A 79 -24.08 14.72 -18.01
CA SER A 79 -23.58 15.90 -17.32
C SER A 79 -22.16 16.14 -17.81
N GLU A 80 -21.95 17.25 -18.54
CA GLU A 80 -20.60 17.71 -18.86
C GLU A 80 -19.90 18.09 -17.55
N ALA A 81 -19.05 17.18 -17.07
CA ALA A 81 -18.14 17.46 -15.98
C ALA A 81 -17.28 18.66 -16.35
N ALA A 82 -17.25 19.69 -15.50
CA ALA A 82 -16.31 20.79 -15.65
C ALA A 82 -14.89 20.21 -15.85
N PRO A 83 -14.12 20.71 -16.83
CA PRO A 83 -12.88 20.07 -17.23
C PRO A 83 -11.92 20.01 -16.04
N SER A 84 -11.69 18.81 -15.52
CA SER A 84 -10.67 18.60 -14.49
C SER A 84 -9.31 18.97 -15.10
N ILE A 85 -8.53 19.78 -14.38
CA ILE A 85 -7.16 20.14 -14.78
C ILE A 85 -6.27 18.87 -14.83
N TRP A 86 -6.65 17.82 -14.09
CA TRP A 86 -5.97 16.53 -14.04
C TRP A 86 -6.65 15.51 -14.96
N ASN A 87 -6.46 15.68 -16.26
CA ASN A 87 -6.90 14.68 -17.22
C ASN A 87 -5.99 13.43 -17.12
N LEU A 88 -6.52 12.37 -16.49
CA LEU A 88 -5.80 11.10 -16.30
C LEU A 88 -5.40 10.46 -17.63
N ASP A 89 -6.24 10.59 -18.67
CA ASP A 89 -5.93 10.10 -20.00
C ASP A 89 -4.74 10.84 -20.60
N LEU A 90 -4.67 12.17 -20.42
CA LEU A 90 -3.51 12.96 -20.83
C LEU A 90 -2.23 12.52 -20.10
N LEU A 91 -2.31 12.20 -18.81
CA LEU A 91 -1.17 11.69 -18.04
C LEU A 91 -0.73 10.30 -18.51
N ILE A 92 -1.66 9.41 -18.85
CA ILE A 92 -1.38 8.09 -19.43
C ILE A 92 -0.73 8.25 -20.80
N TRP A 93 -1.27 9.10 -21.68
CA TRP A 93 -0.68 9.39 -22.99
C TRP A 93 0.70 10.00 -22.88
N LEU A 94 0.93 10.91 -21.93
CA LEU A 94 2.25 11.46 -21.65
C LEU A 94 3.23 10.37 -21.21
N TYR A 95 2.81 9.49 -20.31
CA TYR A 95 3.63 8.36 -19.85
C TYR A 95 3.98 7.41 -21.02
N ILE A 96 3.01 7.09 -21.88
CA ILE A 96 3.21 6.26 -23.08
C ILE A 96 4.17 6.96 -24.05
N ALA A 97 3.99 8.25 -24.32
CA ALA A 97 4.84 9.01 -25.24
C ALA A 97 6.31 9.04 -24.78
N ILE A 98 6.56 9.28 -23.49
CA ILE A 98 7.92 9.26 -22.92
C ILE A 98 8.51 7.85 -22.97
N SER A 99 7.70 6.83 -22.67
CA SER A 99 8.14 5.43 -22.73
C SER A 99 8.49 5.01 -24.16
N ILE A 100 7.71 5.42 -25.16
CA ILE A 100 7.98 5.21 -26.59
C ILE A 100 9.28 5.92 -26.98
N PHE A 101 9.51 7.15 -26.52
CA PHE A 101 10.77 7.85 -26.79
C PHE A 101 11.99 7.07 -26.28
N PHE A 102 11.95 6.56 -25.05
CA PHE A 102 13.03 5.72 -24.50
C PHE A 102 13.17 4.39 -25.25
N LEU A 103 12.05 3.79 -25.66
CA LEU A 103 12.03 2.55 -26.44
C LEU A 103 12.66 2.74 -27.82
N LEU A 104 12.31 3.82 -28.54
CA LEU A 104 12.91 4.17 -29.82
C LEU A 104 14.40 4.46 -29.67
N LYS A 105 14.81 5.18 -28.62
CA LYS A 105 16.23 5.40 -28.31
C LYS A 105 16.97 4.08 -28.08
N PHE A 106 16.36 3.13 -27.37
CA PHE A 106 16.91 1.80 -27.13
C PHE A 106 17.08 1.01 -28.43
N PHE A 107 16.04 0.95 -29.28
CA PHE A 107 16.10 0.29 -30.57
C PHE A 107 17.10 0.95 -31.52
N ASN A 108 17.14 2.28 -31.60
CA ASN A 108 18.11 3.01 -32.40
C ASN A 108 19.55 2.69 -31.96
N SER A 109 19.79 2.49 -30.66
CA SER A 109 21.10 2.09 -30.15
C SER A 109 21.48 0.67 -30.60
N ILE A 110 20.52 -0.26 -30.61
CA ILE A 110 20.74 -1.62 -31.14
C ILE A 110 20.97 -1.60 -32.65
N LEU A 111 20.16 -0.85 -33.40
CA LEU A 111 20.29 -0.71 -34.85
C LEU A 111 21.64 -0.08 -35.22
N TYR A 112 22.09 0.91 -34.46
CA TYR A 112 23.42 1.50 -34.62
C TYR A 112 24.54 0.47 -34.40
N LEU A 113 24.42 -0.39 -33.38
CA LEU A 113 25.39 -1.46 -33.13
C LEU A 113 25.40 -2.51 -34.24
N ILE A 114 24.24 -2.89 -34.78
CA ILE A 114 24.13 -3.81 -35.93
C ILE A 114 24.72 -3.16 -37.18
N PHE A 115 24.45 -1.87 -37.41
CA PHE A 115 25.05 -1.13 -38.51
C PHE A 115 26.57 -1.08 -38.40
N LEU A 116 27.09 -0.84 -37.20
CA LEU A 116 28.52 -0.80 -36.93
C LEU A 116 29.18 -2.18 -37.13
N GLU A 117 28.50 -3.26 -36.73
CA GLU A 117 28.94 -4.64 -37.01
C GLU A 117 29.08 -4.87 -38.52
N ARG A 118 28.07 -4.51 -39.30
CA ARG A 118 28.06 -4.69 -40.77
C ARG A 118 29.12 -3.87 -41.49
N LYS A 119 29.43 -2.67 -40.99
CA LYS A 119 30.46 -1.77 -41.57
C LYS A 119 31.88 -2.17 -41.15
N SER A 120 32.02 -2.86 -40.02
CA SER A 120 33.33 -3.20 -39.44
C SER A 120 34.04 -4.33 -40.19
N SER A 121 35.37 -4.27 -40.23
CA SER A 121 36.18 -5.37 -40.74
C SER A 121 36.19 -6.53 -39.73
N TYR A 122 35.95 -7.74 -40.22
CA TYR A 122 35.93 -8.96 -39.41
C TYR A 122 37.35 -9.55 -39.27
N GLU A 123 37.76 -9.81 -38.03
CA GLU A 123 38.95 -10.60 -37.70
C GLU A 123 38.59 -11.65 -36.65
N ARG A 124 39.05 -12.90 -36.86
CA ARG A 124 38.92 -13.96 -35.87
C ARG A 124 40.25 -14.14 -35.16
N HIS A 125 40.25 -14.05 -33.83
CA HIS A 125 41.42 -14.37 -33.01
C HIS A 125 41.00 -15.38 -31.94
N ASN A 126 41.43 -16.63 -32.11
CA ASN A 126 40.99 -17.77 -31.31
C ASN A 126 39.43 -17.90 -31.34
N ASP A 127 38.79 -17.81 -30.17
CA ASP A 127 37.33 -17.87 -29.99
C ASP A 127 36.64 -16.49 -29.96
N LEU A 128 37.35 -15.42 -30.31
CA LEU A 128 36.83 -14.06 -30.24
C LEU A 128 36.47 -13.52 -31.63
N PHE A 129 35.31 -12.88 -31.72
CA PHE A 129 34.88 -12.16 -32.92
C PHE A 129 35.32 -10.70 -32.80
N ILE A 130 36.43 -10.35 -33.42
CA ILE A 130 37.00 -9.01 -33.35
C ILE A 130 36.50 -8.19 -34.56
N ARG A 131 36.05 -6.98 -34.27
CA ARG A 131 35.49 -6.03 -35.25
C ARG A 131 36.31 -4.75 -35.22
N ARG A 132 37.00 -4.44 -36.32
CA ARG A 132 37.82 -3.22 -36.41
C ARG A 132 37.09 -2.12 -37.15
N THR A 133 36.98 -0.95 -36.53
CA THR A 133 36.33 0.22 -37.13
C THR A 133 37.08 1.51 -36.80
N GLY A 134 37.05 2.47 -37.74
CA GLY A 134 37.56 3.82 -37.54
C GLY A 134 36.53 4.76 -36.93
N ASP A 135 35.27 4.32 -36.81
CA ASP A 135 34.17 5.15 -36.31
C ASP A 135 34.16 5.28 -34.76
N ILE A 136 35.11 4.63 -34.07
CA ILE A 136 35.22 4.63 -32.60
C ILE A 136 36.64 4.97 -32.15
N LYS A 137 36.75 5.69 -31.03
CA LYS A 137 38.02 6.14 -30.43
C LYS A 137 38.56 5.23 -29.32
N GLY A 138 37.98 4.04 -29.14
CA GLY A 138 38.33 3.13 -28.05
C GLY A 138 37.95 1.68 -28.33
N SER A 139 37.74 0.91 -27.27
CA SER A 139 37.25 -0.46 -27.32
C SER A 139 35.94 -0.60 -26.58
N PHE A 140 35.10 -1.53 -27.04
CA PHE A 140 33.95 -1.97 -26.27
C PHE A 140 33.50 -3.36 -26.74
N THR A 141 32.72 -4.03 -25.90
CA THR A 141 32.20 -5.37 -26.18
C THR A 141 30.67 -5.38 -26.21
N PHE A 142 30.12 -6.05 -27.22
CA PHE A 142 28.69 -6.29 -27.36
C PHE A 142 28.42 -7.76 -27.70
N PHE A 143 27.78 -8.48 -26.77
CA PHE A 143 27.66 -9.94 -26.79
C PHE A 143 29.04 -10.61 -26.93
N ASN A 144 29.27 -11.30 -28.04
CA ASN A 144 30.55 -11.94 -28.37
C ASN A 144 31.39 -11.13 -29.37
N TRP A 145 30.93 -9.93 -29.75
CA TRP A 145 31.64 -9.02 -30.64
C TRP A 145 32.49 -8.04 -29.85
N ILE A 146 33.79 -8.04 -30.11
CA ILE A 146 34.74 -7.09 -29.52
C ILE A 146 35.07 -6.04 -30.58
N PHE A 147 34.66 -4.81 -30.34
CA PHE A 147 34.94 -3.69 -31.23
C PHE A 147 36.23 -2.99 -30.80
N LEU A 148 37.15 -2.82 -31.73
CA LEU A 148 38.43 -2.16 -31.52
C LEU A 148 38.62 -1.02 -32.53
N SER A 149 39.11 0.11 -32.05
CA SER A 149 39.55 1.19 -32.91
C SER A 149 40.71 0.74 -33.83
N LYS A 150 40.75 1.32 -35.04
CA LYS A 150 41.90 1.17 -35.95
C LYS A 150 43.17 1.83 -35.40
N GLU A 151 43.05 2.74 -34.43
CA GLU A 151 44.18 3.44 -33.81
C GLU A 151 45.02 2.55 -32.87
N ILE A 152 44.46 1.43 -32.39
CA ILE A 152 45.17 0.50 -31.50
C ILE A 152 46.06 -0.41 -32.36
N ASP A 153 47.38 -0.31 -32.23
CA ASP A 153 48.30 -1.14 -33.00
C ASP A 153 48.24 -2.61 -32.56
N LYS A 154 48.10 -3.50 -33.54
CA LYS A 154 47.98 -4.96 -33.35
C LYS A 154 49.27 -5.58 -32.80
N LYS A 155 50.43 -4.95 -33.03
CA LYS A 155 51.73 -5.44 -32.56
C LYS A 155 52.11 -4.94 -31.16
N GLY A 156 51.35 -4.01 -30.59
CA GLY A 156 51.63 -3.44 -29.28
C GLY A 156 51.18 -4.34 -28.13
N GLN A 157 51.90 -4.31 -27.00
CA GLN A 157 51.44 -4.97 -25.75
C GLN A 157 50.08 -4.43 -25.27
N GLU A 158 49.73 -3.20 -25.63
CA GLU A 158 48.42 -2.57 -25.39
C GLU A 158 47.26 -3.40 -25.99
N TYR A 159 47.47 -4.03 -27.15
CA TYR A 159 46.43 -4.81 -27.84
C TYR A 159 46.00 -6.03 -27.03
N GLU A 160 46.94 -6.85 -26.57
CA GLU A 160 46.65 -8.08 -25.82
C GLU A 160 46.02 -7.81 -24.45
N VAL A 161 46.40 -6.69 -23.82
CA VAL A 161 45.84 -6.26 -22.54
C VAL A 161 44.39 -5.80 -22.70
N ILE A 162 44.12 -4.95 -23.70
CA ILE A 162 42.76 -4.49 -24.02
C ILE A 162 41.90 -5.69 -24.42
N LEU A 163 42.40 -6.58 -25.28
CA LEU A 163 41.65 -7.74 -25.74
C LEU A 163 41.27 -8.68 -24.58
N LYS A 164 42.17 -8.88 -23.60
CA LYS A 164 41.86 -9.68 -22.41
C LYS A 164 40.76 -9.04 -21.56
N HIS A 165 40.77 -7.73 -21.41
CA HIS A 165 39.74 -6.97 -20.70
C HIS A 165 38.38 -7.06 -21.41
N GLU A 166 38.36 -6.79 -22.72
CA GLU A 166 37.14 -6.90 -23.53
C GLU A 166 36.57 -8.33 -23.55
N LYS A 167 37.44 -9.35 -23.61
CA LYS A 167 37.04 -10.76 -23.47
C LYS A 167 36.34 -11.02 -22.13
N ALA A 168 36.70 -10.32 -21.05
CA ALA A 168 36.03 -10.45 -19.77
C ALA A 168 34.55 -10.03 -19.87
N HIS A 169 34.26 -8.93 -20.58
CA HIS A 169 32.87 -8.48 -20.79
C HIS A 169 32.04 -9.49 -21.57
N ALA A 170 32.61 -10.09 -22.62
CA ALA A 170 31.94 -11.12 -23.39
C ALA A 170 31.70 -12.39 -22.55
N SER A 171 32.75 -12.91 -21.91
CA SER A 171 32.70 -14.16 -21.14
C SER A 171 31.79 -14.09 -19.91
N LEU A 172 31.71 -12.93 -19.26
CA LEU A 172 30.81 -12.71 -18.13
C LEU A 172 29.40 -12.29 -18.58
N GLY A 173 29.16 -12.09 -19.88
CA GLY A 173 27.84 -11.73 -20.40
C GLY A 173 27.35 -10.35 -19.92
N HIS A 174 28.26 -9.38 -19.75
CA HIS A 174 27.91 -8.04 -19.25
C HIS A 174 26.89 -7.31 -20.13
N THR A 175 26.82 -7.63 -21.43
CA THR A 175 25.82 -7.09 -22.35
C THR A 175 24.39 -7.45 -21.95
N TYR A 176 24.14 -8.66 -21.46
CA TYR A 176 22.78 -9.10 -21.08
C TYR A 176 22.24 -8.27 -19.91
N ASP A 177 23.07 -8.03 -18.89
CA ASP A 177 22.72 -7.20 -17.75
C ASP A 177 22.35 -5.77 -18.17
N LEU A 178 23.13 -5.17 -19.07
CA LEU A 178 22.89 -3.82 -19.55
C LEU A 178 21.60 -3.76 -20.36
N LEU A 179 21.35 -4.73 -21.25
CA LEU A 179 20.10 -4.79 -22.01
C LEU A 179 18.89 -4.92 -21.09
N PHE A 180 18.95 -5.80 -20.09
CA PHE A 180 17.89 -5.97 -19.10
C PHE A 180 17.61 -4.67 -18.35
N LEU A 181 18.64 -3.97 -17.85
CA LEU A 181 18.48 -2.72 -17.11
C LEU A 181 18.07 -1.54 -17.99
N GLU A 182 18.50 -1.49 -19.25
CA GLU A 182 18.00 -0.49 -20.20
C GLU A 182 16.52 -0.70 -20.48
N LEU A 183 16.07 -1.95 -20.72
CA LEU A 183 14.66 -2.27 -20.91
C LEU A 183 13.83 -1.94 -19.65
N PHE A 184 14.35 -2.26 -18.47
CA PHE A 184 13.73 -1.88 -17.21
C PHE A 184 13.55 -0.36 -17.08
N LYS A 185 14.57 0.44 -17.45
CA LYS A 185 14.44 1.91 -17.48
C LYS A 185 13.44 2.41 -18.51
N VAL A 186 13.22 1.73 -19.63
CA VAL A 186 12.18 2.12 -20.59
C VAL A 186 10.81 2.09 -19.93
N CYS A 187 10.52 1.04 -19.15
CA CYS A 187 9.26 0.91 -18.41
C CYS A 187 9.20 1.81 -17.17
N PHE A 188 10.31 1.94 -16.43
CA PHE A 188 10.36 2.62 -15.14
C PHE A 188 11.27 3.84 -15.19
N TRP A 189 11.13 4.67 -16.22
CA TRP A 189 12.01 5.82 -16.47
C TRP A 189 11.94 6.88 -15.36
N TRP A 190 10.81 6.97 -14.67
CA TRP A 190 10.61 7.88 -13.55
C TRP A 190 11.25 7.39 -12.24
N LEU A 191 11.65 6.12 -12.15
CA LEU A 191 12.18 5.51 -10.93
C LEU A 191 13.69 5.80 -10.80
N PRO A 192 14.14 6.65 -9.86
CA PRO A 192 15.55 7.05 -9.77
C PRO A 192 16.50 5.89 -9.44
N THR A 193 16.01 4.89 -8.71
CA THR A 193 16.79 3.69 -8.35
C THR A 193 17.11 2.83 -9.56
N ALA A 194 16.28 2.84 -10.63
CA ALA A 194 16.59 2.16 -11.90
C ALA A 194 17.85 2.74 -12.55
N TRP A 195 17.96 4.06 -12.59
CA TRP A 195 19.14 4.77 -13.10
C TRP A 195 20.38 4.50 -12.24
N LEU A 196 20.20 4.48 -10.91
CA LEU A 196 21.29 4.27 -9.98
C LEU A 196 21.86 2.84 -10.07
N ILE A 197 21.01 1.82 -10.16
CA ILE A 197 21.44 0.42 -10.35
C ILE A 197 22.20 0.27 -11.67
N ASN A 198 21.72 0.85 -12.77
CA ASN A 198 22.41 0.80 -14.06
C ASN A 198 23.82 1.43 -13.98
N LYS A 199 23.97 2.55 -13.25
CA LYS A 199 25.27 3.18 -12.98
C LYS A 199 26.16 2.30 -12.09
N GLU A 200 25.61 1.64 -11.07
CA GLU A 200 26.38 0.75 -10.19
C GLU A 200 26.82 -0.53 -10.90
N ILE A 201 25.96 -1.15 -11.72
CA ILE A 201 26.28 -2.34 -12.52
C ILE A 201 27.41 -2.06 -13.52
N ARG A 202 27.40 -0.93 -14.24
CA ARG A 202 28.51 -0.58 -15.14
C ARG A 202 29.85 -0.53 -14.40
N LYS A 203 29.88 0.05 -13.19
CA LYS A 203 31.10 0.08 -12.38
C LYS A 203 31.54 -1.32 -11.95
N ILE A 204 30.59 -2.17 -11.57
CA ILE A 204 30.87 -3.56 -11.20
C ILE A 204 31.42 -4.34 -12.39
N HIS A 205 30.88 -4.14 -13.59
CA HIS A 205 31.40 -4.75 -14.83
C HIS A 205 32.85 -4.37 -15.09
N GLU A 206 33.19 -3.08 -14.99
CA GLU A 206 34.58 -2.63 -15.11
C GLU A 206 35.48 -3.32 -14.07
N TYR A 207 35.07 -3.38 -12.80
CA TYR A 207 35.87 -4.05 -11.76
C TYR A 207 36.03 -5.55 -11.98
N GLN A 208 35.01 -6.23 -12.52
CA GLN A 208 35.11 -7.65 -12.86
C GLN A 208 36.02 -7.89 -14.05
N ALA A 209 35.97 -7.01 -15.06
CA ALA A 209 36.85 -7.07 -16.20
C ALA A 209 38.31 -6.74 -15.83
N ASP A 210 38.51 -5.80 -14.92
CA ASP A 210 39.81 -5.49 -14.31
C ASP A 210 40.37 -6.71 -13.55
N ASP A 211 39.58 -7.32 -12.65
CA ASP A 211 39.98 -8.53 -11.90
C ASP A 211 40.31 -9.72 -12.82
N TYR A 212 39.56 -9.86 -13.93
CA TYR A 212 39.84 -10.88 -14.93
C TYR A 212 41.16 -10.66 -15.68
N ALA A 213 41.47 -9.41 -16.03
CA ALA A 213 42.72 -9.06 -16.70
C ALA A 213 43.94 -9.22 -15.77
N LEU A 214 43.79 -8.84 -14.49
CA LEU A 214 44.84 -8.97 -13.47
C LEU A 214 45.25 -10.42 -13.14
N LYS A 215 44.48 -11.42 -13.59
CA LYS A 215 44.91 -12.83 -13.54
C LYS A 215 46.03 -13.15 -14.54
N SER A 216 46.20 -12.33 -15.58
CA SER A 216 47.19 -12.55 -16.64
C SER A 216 48.27 -11.45 -16.71
N TYR A 217 48.04 -10.29 -16.08
CA TYR A 217 48.95 -9.15 -16.13
C TYR A 217 49.18 -8.57 -14.73
N SER A 218 50.35 -7.97 -14.51
CA SER A 218 50.63 -7.27 -13.25
C SER A 218 49.81 -5.97 -13.15
N ILE A 219 49.59 -5.49 -11.93
CA ILE A 219 48.84 -4.25 -11.68
C ILE A 219 49.51 -3.06 -12.38
N ASP A 220 50.84 -2.99 -12.39
CA ASP A 220 51.58 -1.87 -13.00
C ASP A 220 51.50 -1.88 -14.52
N GLN A 221 51.64 -3.06 -15.14
CA GLN A 221 51.51 -3.23 -16.59
C GLN A 221 50.08 -2.89 -17.04
N TYR A 222 49.07 -3.40 -16.33
CA TYR A 222 47.68 -3.17 -16.67
C TYR A 222 47.26 -1.71 -16.48
N SER A 223 47.59 -1.12 -15.32
CA SER A 223 47.17 0.25 -14.98
C SER A 223 47.81 1.31 -15.88
N SER A 224 49.07 1.13 -16.27
CA SER A 224 49.74 2.05 -17.20
C SER A 224 49.07 2.07 -18.58
N ILE A 225 48.74 0.88 -19.11
CA ILE A 225 48.02 0.75 -20.38
C ILE A 225 46.61 1.35 -20.28
N LEU A 226 45.90 1.11 -19.18
CA LEU A 226 44.57 1.69 -18.96
C LEU A 226 44.60 3.22 -18.94
N ILE A 227 45.57 3.80 -18.22
CA ILE A 227 45.76 5.25 -18.13
C ILE A 227 46.13 5.82 -19.50
N SER A 228 47.11 5.23 -20.19
CA SER A 228 47.54 5.72 -21.51
C SER A 228 46.43 5.62 -22.54
N SER A 229 45.64 4.53 -22.52
CA SER A 229 44.51 4.32 -23.44
C SER A 229 43.43 5.38 -23.21
N THR A 230 43.11 5.68 -21.95
CA THR A 230 42.11 6.72 -21.63
C THR A 230 42.60 8.13 -21.96
N LEU A 231 43.88 8.42 -21.78
CA LEU A 231 44.47 9.71 -22.15
C LEU A 231 44.46 9.93 -23.68
N LYS A 232 44.72 8.86 -24.46
CA LYS A 232 44.63 8.90 -25.93
C LYS A 232 43.20 9.15 -26.40
N SER A 233 42.19 8.52 -25.80
CA SER A 233 40.79 8.65 -26.25
C SER A 233 40.16 10.00 -25.92
N ASN A 234 40.51 10.61 -24.78
CA ASN A 234 39.84 11.82 -24.25
C ASN A 234 40.63 13.13 -24.45
N GLY A 235 41.87 13.06 -24.92
CA GLY A 235 42.76 14.22 -25.06
C GLY A 235 43.15 14.87 -23.73
N LEU A 236 43.80 16.04 -23.79
CA LEU A 236 44.27 16.83 -22.62
C LEU A 236 43.16 17.51 -21.80
N SER A 237 41.87 17.14 -21.98
CA SER A 237 40.78 17.54 -21.08
C SER A 237 40.83 16.74 -19.77
N LEU A 238 41.96 16.85 -19.06
CA LEU A 238 42.26 16.18 -17.79
C LEU A 238 41.23 16.52 -16.70
N ALA A 239 40.57 17.68 -16.78
CA ALA A 239 39.60 18.10 -15.78
C ALA A 239 38.25 17.35 -15.86
N SER A 240 37.82 16.89 -17.04
CA SER A 240 36.51 16.25 -17.24
C SER A 240 36.57 14.73 -17.30
N SER A 241 37.61 14.17 -17.95
CA SER A 241 37.86 12.72 -18.06
C SER A 241 38.11 12.05 -16.71
N PHE A 242 38.79 12.75 -15.78
CA PHE A 242 38.93 12.32 -14.39
C PHE A 242 37.73 12.72 -13.50
N GLY A 243 36.83 13.56 -14.00
CA GLY A 243 35.67 14.11 -13.27
C GLY A 243 34.62 13.06 -12.91
N ASP A 244 34.43 12.02 -13.71
CA ASP A 244 33.53 10.90 -13.35
C ASP A 244 34.10 10.02 -12.22
N GLY A 245 35.38 10.21 -11.88
CA GLY A 245 36.12 9.47 -10.85
C GLY A 245 36.16 7.97 -11.11
N LEU A 246 35.75 7.49 -12.29
CA LEU A 246 35.62 6.06 -12.58
C LEU A 246 36.99 5.39 -12.69
N ILE A 247 37.91 5.98 -13.45
CA ILE A 247 39.29 5.48 -13.60
C ILE A 247 40.00 5.47 -12.25
N LEU A 248 39.88 6.55 -11.47
CA LEU A 248 40.44 6.62 -10.12
C LEU A 248 39.86 5.50 -9.22
N LYS A 249 38.54 5.28 -9.28
CA LYS A 249 37.90 4.19 -8.53
C LYS A 249 38.38 2.81 -8.99
N ARG A 250 38.58 2.59 -10.30
CA ARG A 250 39.18 1.36 -10.85
C ARG A 250 40.60 1.14 -10.32
N LEU A 251 41.47 2.14 -10.40
CA LEU A 251 42.85 2.07 -9.90
C LEU A 251 42.90 1.79 -8.38
N LEU A 252 42.08 2.49 -7.59
CA LEU A 252 41.96 2.25 -6.15
C LEU A 252 41.42 0.85 -5.85
N ALA A 253 40.48 0.37 -6.67
CA ALA A 253 39.91 -0.97 -6.62
C ALA A 253 40.86 -2.06 -7.16
N MET A 254 42.00 -1.75 -7.76
CA MET A 254 43.02 -2.77 -8.09
C MET A 254 44.04 -2.92 -6.96
N LYS A 255 44.40 -1.81 -6.30
CA LYS A 255 45.47 -1.79 -5.28
C LYS A 255 45.07 -2.37 -3.93
N LYS A 256 43.78 -2.35 -3.58
CA LYS A 256 43.31 -2.84 -2.29
C LYS A 256 43.18 -4.37 -2.34
N GLN A 257 43.28 -5.09 -1.23
CA GLN A 257 43.05 -6.55 -1.19
C GLN A 257 41.57 -6.95 -1.09
N ALA A 258 41.16 -8.00 -1.81
CA ALA A 258 39.80 -8.54 -1.77
C ALA A 258 39.55 -9.21 -0.41
N LYS A 259 38.59 -8.69 0.36
CA LYS A 259 38.08 -9.35 1.57
C LYS A 259 36.76 -10.05 1.24
N ASN A 260 36.56 -11.24 1.81
CA ASN A 260 35.29 -11.93 1.69
C ASN A 260 34.18 -11.12 2.36
N VAL A 261 33.00 -11.05 1.71
CA VAL A 261 31.83 -10.42 2.35
C VAL A 261 31.48 -11.21 3.60
N SER A 262 31.17 -10.50 4.67
CA SER A 262 30.79 -11.15 5.92
C SER A 262 29.45 -11.87 5.73
N PRO A 263 29.32 -13.15 6.15
CA PRO A 263 28.12 -13.95 5.89
C PRO A 263 26.85 -13.34 6.49
N TRP A 264 26.94 -12.63 7.63
CA TRP A 264 25.77 -11.97 8.23
C TRP A 264 25.15 -10.91 7.33
N LYS A 265 25.94 -10.19 6.53
CA LYS A 265 25.43 -9.16 5.60
C LYS A 265 24.62 -9.74 4.46
N LEU A 266 25.02 -10.94 4.01
CA LEU A 266 24.28 -11.66 3.00
C LEU A 266 23.01 -12.28 3.60
N GLY A 267 23.09 -12.77 4.84
CA GLY A 267 21.94 -13.26 5.61
C GLY A 267 20.88 -12.19 5.88
N THR A 268 21.29 -10.96 6.24
CA THR A 268 20.36 -9.84 6.46
C THR A 268 19.65 -9.42 5.18
N LEU A 269 20.35 -9.40 4.04
CA LEU A 269 19.73 -9.16 2.74
C LEU A 269 18.77 -10.28 2.32
N GLY A 270 19.14 -11.54 2.56
CA GLY A 270 18.25 -12.67 2.32
C GLY A 270 16.97 -12.57 3.15
N SER A 271 17.10 -12.24 4.44
CA SER A 271 15.95 -12.00 5.33
C SER A 271 15.09 -10.83 4.86
N LEU A 272 15.71 -9.72 4.42
CA LEU A 272 14.98 -8.59 3.84
C LEU A 272 14.17 -9.00 2.60
N CYS A 273 14.75 -9.79 1.70
CA CYS A 273 14.02 -10.31 0.54
C CYS A 273 12.82 -11.19 0.95
N ILE A 274 12.98 -12.06 1.95
CA ILE A 274 11.90 -12.92 2.46
C ILE A 274 10.80 -12.08 3.11
N ILE A 275 11.15 -11.09 3.92
CA ILE A 275 10.18 -10.20 4.56
C ILE A 275 9.40 -9.42 3.51
N LEU A 276 10.08 -8.82 2.52
CA LEU A 276 9.41 -8.11 1.43
C LEU A 276 8.52 -9.05 0.61
N PHE A 277 8.98 -10.28 0.35
CA PHE A 277 8.16 -11.30 -0.29
C PHE A 277 6.90 -11.56 0.52
N VAL A 278 7.00 -11.87 1.82
CA VAL A 278 5.83 -12.18 2.66
C VAL A 278 4.88 -10.98 2.74
N VAL A 279 5.38 -9.77 2.96
CA VAL A 279 4.55 -8.57 3.14
C VAL A 279 3.77 -8.22 1.86
N PHE A 280 4.40 -8.31 0.68
CA PHE A 280 3.79 -7.89 -0.58
C PHE A 280 3.13 -9.02 -1.37
N ALA A 281 3.56 -10.27 -1.20
CA ALA A 281 2.93 -11.43 -1.85
C ALA A 281 1.70 -11.95 -1.07
N CYS A 282 1.63 -11.69 0.24
CA CYS A 282 0.51 -12.11 1.10
C CYS A 282 -0.40 -10.95 1.52
N SER A 283 -0.30 -9.78 0.88
CA SER A 283 -1.21 -8.67 1.15
C SER A 283 -2.58 -8.94 0.52
N GLU A 284 -3.63 -8.62 1.29
CA GLU A 284 -5.02 -8.75 0.91
C GLU A 284 -5.38 -7.68 -0.14
N GLU A 285 -5.73 -8.09 -1.36
CA GLU A 285 -6.58 -7.26 -2.19
C GLU A 285 -8.04 -7.52 -1.76
N PRO A 286 -8.81 -6.49 -1.37
CA PRO A 286 -10.26 -6.66 -1.26
C PRO A 286 -10.80 -6.99 -2.65
N ASP A 287 -11.21 -8.23 -2.84
CA ASP A 287 -11.83 -8.72 -4.07
C ASP A 287 -13.16 -7.98 -4.31
N LEU A 288 -13.11 -6.86 -5.03
CA LEU A 288 -14.24 -6.33 -5.79
C LEU A 288 -14.07 -6.79 -7.24
N LYS A 289 -14.27 -8.09 -7.48
CA LYS A 289 -14.56 -8.61 -8.81
C LYS A 289 -15.76 -9.54 -8.74
N THR A 290 -16.91 -8.94 -9.04
CA THR A 290 -18.14 -9.57 -9.48
C THR A 290 -17.82 -10.66 -10.50
N LYS A 291 -18.05 -11.92 -10.14
CA LYS A 291 -18.09 -13.02 -11.10
C LYS A 291 -19.36 -12.85 -11.93
N GLU A 292 -19.21 -12.45 -13.18
CA GLU A 292 -20.25 -12.66 -14.18
C GLU A 292 -20.29 -14.15 -14.52
N THR A 293 -21.42 -14.80 -14.25
CA THR A 293 -21.83 -16.00 -14.99
C THR A 293 -23.36 -16.11 -15.00
N GLY A 294 -23.97 -15.56 -16.06
CA GLY A 294 -25.10 -16.10 -16.83
C GLY A 294 -26.39 -16.63 -16.19
N SER A 295 -27.48 -15.88 -16.45
CA SER A 295 -28.82 -16.31 -16.94
C SER A 295 -29.79 -17.10 -16.03
N PRO A 296 -31.13 -16.94 -16.25
CA PRO A 296 -32.13 -16.95 -15.19
C PRO A 296 -32.75 -18.33 -14.96
N SER A 297 -33.08 -18.62 -13.71
CA SER A 297 -34.14 -19.59 -13.41
C SER A 297 -34.85 -19.19 -12.12
N ASN A 298 -36.16 -19.02 -12.26
CA ASN A 298 -37.15 -18.76 -11.22
C ASN A 298 -36.96 -19.67 -10.00
N THR A 299 -37.10 -19.12 -8.79
CA THR A 299 -38.15 -19.51 -7.82
C THR A 299 -38.02 -18.70 -6.53
N SER A 300 -39.17 -18.18 -6.13
CA SER A 300 -39.54 -17.44 -4.94
C SER A 300 -39.23 -18.13 -3.60
N THR A 301 -39.19 -17.29 -2.55
CA THR A 301 -39.44 -17.61 -1.13
C THR A 301 -38.50 -18.60 -0.44
N SER A 302 -37.40 -18.09 0.13
CA SER A 302 -36.81 -18.55 1.41
C SER A 302 -35.35 -18.07 1.52
N LYS A 303 -35.10 -16.99 2.27
CA LYS A 303 -33.90 -16.77 3.12
C LYS A 303 -33.91 -15.35 3.68
N MET A 304 -34.54 -15.19 4.85
CA MET A 304 -34.29 -14.07 5.77
C MET A 304 -33.79 -14.65 7.11
N GLU A 305 -32.76 -15.48 7.08
CA GLU A 305 -32.17 -16.02 8.31
C GLU A 305 -30.66 -15.78 8.30
N GLY A 306 -30.21 -14.81 9.11
CA GLY A 306 -28.80 -14.63 9.43
C GLY A 306 -28.33 -13.19 9.65
N GLU A 307 -28.87 -12.21 8.92
CA GLU A 307 -28.29 -10.87 8.85
C GLU A 307 -28.57 -10.02 10.10
N VAL A 308 -27.52 -9.40 10.65
CA VAL A 308 -27.56 -8.42 11.74
C VAL A 308 -27.43 -7.04 11.15
N PHE A 309 -28.48 -6.24 11.26
CA PHE A 309 -28.56 -4.89 10.77
C PHE A 309 -27.95 -3.93 11.81
N THR A 310 -27.13 -3.00 11.37
CA THR A 310 -26.69 -1.87 12.21
C THR A 310 -27.63 -0.67 12.08
N VAL A 311 -28.54 -0.75 11.11
CA VAL A 311 -29.30 0.37 10.56
C VAL A 311 -30.64 -0.17 10.08
N VAL A 312 -31.75 0.35 10.64
CA VAL A 312 -33.11 -0.12 10.35
C VAL A 312 -34.10 1.04 10.29
N GLU A 313 -35.22 0.84 9.58
CA GLU A 313 -36.33 1.81 9.51
C GLU A 313 -36.95 2.12 10.88
N GLN A 314 -37.11 1.10 11.74
CA GLN A 314 -37.57 1.26 13.11
C GLN A 314 -36.60 0.60 14.08
N LEU A 315 -35.98 1.39 14.96
CA LEU A 315 -35.04 0.90 15.97
C LEU A 315 -35.74 0.05 17.03
N PRO A 316 -35.01 -0.89 17.66
CA PRO A 316 -35.52 -1.58 18.84
C PRO A 316 -35.86 -0.62 19.97
N GLU A 317 -36.90 -0.94 20.73
CA GLU A 317 -37.41 -0.09 21.80
C GLU A 317 -37.64 -0.92 23.06
N PHE A 318 -37.15 -0.46 24.21
CA PHE A 318 -37.42 -1.10 25.50
C PHE A 318 -38.88 -0.88 25.95
N GLU A 319 -39.47 -1.79 26.72
CA GLU A 319 -40.81 -1.55 27.29
C GLU A 319 -40.82 -0.29 28.15
N GLY A 320 -41.71 0.65 27.81
CA GLY A 320 -41.75 1.98 28.42
C GLY A 320 -40.79 2.98 27.79
N GLY A 321 -40.19 2.66 26.65
CA GLY A 321 -39.28 3.51 25.89
C GLY A 321 -37.84 3.46 26.41
N MET A 322 -36.93 4.10 25.68
CA MET A 322 -35.50 4.16 26.05
C MET A 322 -35.26 4.88 27.39
N ASP A 323 -36.16 5.80 27.79
CA ASP A 323 -36.12 6.44 29.11
C ASP A 323 -36.31 5.45 30.26
N ALA A 324 -37.20 4.47 30.09
CA ALA A 324 -37.39 3.41 31.09
C ALA A 324 -36.16 2.51 31.16
N PHE A 325 -35.52 2.24 30.02
CA PHE A 325 -34.28 1.48 29.96
C PHE A 325 -33.14 2.20 30.69
N TYR A 326 -32.95 3.50 30.47
CA TYR A 326 -31.93 4.27 31.18
C TYR A 326 -32.16 4.29 32.69
N LYS A 327 -33.41 4.44 33.15
CA LYS A 327 -33.76 4.35 34.57
C LYS A 327 -33.49 2.97 35.15
N TYR A 328 -33.82 1.90 34.42
CA TYR A 328 -33.52 0.54 34.82
C TYR A 328 -32.00 0.36 35.02
N VAL A 329 -31.20 0.79 34.05
CA VAL A 329 -29.74 0.69 34.10
C VAL A 329 -29.18 1.49 35.28
N MET A 330 -29.67 2.70 35.53
CA MET A 330 -29.25 3.51 36.69
C MET A 330 -29.57 2.85 38.03
N ASN A 331 -30.73 2.20 38.15
CA ASN A 331 -31.18 1.60 39.41
C ASN A 331 -30.49 0.26 39.72
N GLU A 332 -30.21 -0.56 38.69
CA GLU A 332 -29.63 -1.90 38.85
C GLU A 332 -28.10 -1.92 38.88
N MET A 333 -27.47 -0.82 38.50
CA MET A 333 -26.02 -0.71 38.39
C MET A 333 -25.37 -0.37 39.73
N ARG A 334 -24.27 -1.07 40.01
CA ARG A 334 -23.50 -0.93 41.26
C ARG A 334 -22.09 -0.48 40.96
N TYR A 335 -21.70 0.68 41.46
CA TYR A 335 -20.32 1.15 41.32
C TYR A 335 -19.36 0.22 42.10
N PRO A 336 -18.46 -0.54 41.42
CA PRO A 336 -17.51 -1.44 42.08
C PRO A 336 -16.69 -0.73 43.17
N LEU A 337 -16.50 -1.41 44.31
CA LEU A 337 -15.79 -0.85 45.46
C LEU A 337 -14.33 -0.49 45.12
N GLN A 338 -13.66 -1.35 44.36
CA GLN A 338 -12.27 -1.14 43.95
C GLN A 338 -12.13 0.15 43.14
N ALA A 339 -13.03 0.38 42.18
CA ALA A 339 -13.02 1.59 41.35
C ALA A 339 -13.28 2.86 42.19
N ARG A 340 -14.20 2.79 43.17
CA ARG A 340 -14.45 3.88 44.12
C ARG A 340 -13.23 4.22 44.98
N GLN A 341 -12.55 3.20 45.52
CA GLN A 341 -11.36 3.39 46.36
C GLN A 341 -10.17 3.96 45.59
N GLN A 342 -10.04 3.60 44.32
CA GLN A 342 -8.96 4.05 43.44
C GLN A 342 -9.26 5.40 42.77
N GLY A 343 -10.42 6.00 43.02
CA GLY A 343 -10.80 7.28 42.41
C GLY A 343 -11.01 7.20 40.90
N ILE A 344 -11.27 6.01 40.36
CA ILE A 344 -11.48 5.79 38.93
C ILE A 344 -12.83 6.40 38.55
N GLU A 345 -12.92 7.06 37.40
CA GLU A 345 -14.12 7.64 36.82
C GLU A 345 -14.03 7.53 35.29
N GLY A 346 -15.16 7.53 34.59
CA GLY A 346 -15.16 7.57 33.13
C GLY A 346 -16.36 6.87 32.49
N GLN A 347 -16.29 6.70 31.16
CA GLN A 347 -17.38 6.21 30.33
C GLN A 347 -17.10 4.79 29.82
N VAL A 348 -18.03 3.87 30.06
CA VAL A 348 -18.07 2.52 29.50
C VAL A 348 -19.09 2.49 28.37
N SER A 349 -18.72 1.98 27.19
CA SER A 349 -19.61 1.79 26.04
C SER A 349 -19.89 0.31 25.85
N VAL A 350 -21.16 -0.10 25.96
CA VAL A 350 -21.61 -1.49 25.83
C VAL A 350 -22.29 -1.68 24.48
N GLU A 351 -21.75 -2.58 23.65
CA GLU A 351 -22.36 -3.05 22.41
C GLU A 351 -23.22 -4.29 22.69
N PHE A 352 -24.41 -4.36 22.09
CA PHE A 352 -25.30 -5.53 22.14
C PHE A 352 -26.15 -5.63 20.87
N VAL A 353 -26.72 -6.80 20.62
CA VAL A 353 -27.65 -7.04 19.50
C VAL A 353 -29.03 -7.37 20.05
N VAL A 354 -30.05 -6.65 19.60
CA VAL A 354 -31.45 -7.00 19.81
C VAL A 354 -31.87 -7.96 18.71
N GLU A 355 -32.28 -9.16 19.09
CA GLU A 355 -32.74 -10.21 18.21
C GLU A 355 -34.16 -9.93 17.69
N LYS A 356 -34.60 -10.73 16.71
CA LYS A 356 -35.94 -10.59 16.10
C LYS A 356 -37.09 -10.84 17.07
N ASP A 357 -36.84 -11.55 18.16
CA ASP A 357 -37.78 -11.81 19.23
C ASP A 357 -37.67 -10.80 20.37
N GLY A 358 -36.77 -9.80 20.27
CA GLY A 358 -36.51 -8.83 21.31
C GLY A 358 -35.54 -9.29 22.40
N SER A 359 -34.95 -10.48 22.29
CA SER A 359 -33.91 -10.93 23.20
C SER A 359 -32.57 -10.23 22.90
N LEU A 360 -31.67 -10.19 23.89
CA LEU A 360 -30.35 -9.58 23.72
C LEU A 360 -29.28 -10.65 23.51
N SER A 361 -28.40 -10.44 22.53
CA SER A 361 -27.25 -11.28 22.23
C SER A 361 -25.98 -10.46 22.01
N ASN A 362 -24.82 -11.13 21.96
CA ASN A 362 -23.52 -10.53 21.63
C ASN A 362 -23.15 -9.27 22.45
N ILE A 363 -23.43 -9.30 23.75
CA ILE A 363 -23.22 -8.18 24.67
C ILE A 363 -21.75 -8.12 25.08
N LYS A 364 -21.09 -6.98 24.86
CA LYS A 364 -19.69 -6.75 25.26
C LYS A 364 -19.40 -5.27 25.48
N ALA A 365 -18.44 -4.96 26.35
CA ALA A 365 -17.88 -3.62 26.45
C ALA A 365 -16.88 -3.39 25.30
N ILE A 366 -17.15 -2.42 24.42
CA ILE A 366 -16.25 -2.05 23.31
C ILE A 366 -15.25 -0.97 23.71
N LYS A 367 -15.57 -0.20 24.75
CA LYS A 367 -14.69 0.80 25.37
C LYS A 367 -14.95 0.79 26.87
N GLY A 368 -13.93 0.48 27.66
CA GLY A 368 -14.03 0.28 29.10
C GLY A 368 -13.14 1.23 29.90
N ILE A 369 -13.37 1.28 31.21
CA ILE A 369 -12.56 2.03 32.18
C ILE A 369 -11.83 1.12 33.18
N GLY A 370 -12.04 -0.20 33.11
CA GLY A 370 -11.40 -1.17 33.99
C GLY A 370 -11.98 -1.17 35.41
N ALA A 371 -11.25 -1.80 36.35
CA ALA A 371 -11.64 -1.94 37.77
C ALA A 371 -13.06 -2.51 37.98
N ASP A 372 -13.40 -3.53 37.20
CA ASP A 372 -14.70 -4.23 37.16
C ASP A 372 -15.92 -3.41 36.71
N CYS A 373 -15.75 -2.14 36.36
CA CYS A 373 -16.85 -1.32 35.82
C CYS A 373 -17.38 -1.87 34.49
N ASP A 374 -16.49 -2.46 33.68
CA ASP A 374 -16.84 -3.02 32.36
C ASP A 374 -17.72 -4.28 32.52
N ASN A 375 -17.34 -5.17 33.44
CA ASN A 375 -18.06 -6.39 33.75
C ASN A 375 -19.44 -6.08 34.35
N GLU A 376 -19.51 -5.09 35.24
CA GLU A 376 -20.76 -4.62 35.82
C GLU A 376 -21.71 -4.03 34.76
N ALA A 377 -21.18 -3.20 33.85
CA ALA A 377 -21.95 -2.63 32.76
C ALA A 377 -22.56 -3.71 31.84
N VAL A 378 -21.76 -4.72 31.48
CA VAL A 378 -22.24 -5.88 30.70
C VAL A 378 -23.30 -6.67 31.47
N ARG A 379 -23.09 -6.94 32.77
CA ARG A 379 -24.02 -7.68 33.63
C ARG A 379 -25.40 -7.02 33.68
N VAL A 380 -25.45 -5.69 33.81
CA VAL A 380 -26.71 -4.94 33.91
C VAL A 380 -27.46 -4.96 32.58
N VAL A 381 -26.77 -4.72 31.46
CA VAL A 381 -27.37 -4.77 30.11
C VAL A 381 -27.88 -6.18 29.79
N GLN A 382 -27.14 -7.23 30.17
CA GLN A 382 -27.55 -8.61 29.95
C GLN A 382 -28.82 -9.02 30.71
N LYS A 383 -29.09 -8.38 31.85
CA LYS A 383 -30.32 -8.65 32.63
C LYS A 383 -31.53 -7.85 32.15
N ALA A 384 -31.35 -6.91 31.22
CA ALA A 384 -32.46 -6.18 30.63
C ALA A 384 -33.24 -7.08 29.66
N SER A 385 -34.30 -7.69 30.15
CA SER A 385 -35.28 -8.42 29.34
C SER A 385 -36.52 -7.54 29.20
N SER A 386 -36.75 -6.94 28.02
CA SER A 386 -38.02 -6.29 27.59
C SER A 386 -37.84 -5.44 26.32
N PHE A 387 -37.02 -5.85 25.35
CA PHE A 387 -36.92 -5.10 24.09
C PHE A 387 -37.98 -5.56 23.08
N LYS A 388 -38.55 -4.61 22.37
CA LYS A 388 -39.24 -4.84 21.09
C LYS A 388 -38.19 -4.86 19.98
N PRO A 389 -38.28 -5.79 19.02
CA PRO A 389 -37.32 -5.88 17.94
C PRO A 389 -37.38 -4.66 17.03
N GLY A 390 -36.26 -4.36 16.37
CA GLY A 390 -36.27 -3.41 15.26
C GLY A 390 -36.94 -4.02 14.03
N THR A 391 -37.51 -3.18 13.16
CA THR A 391 -38.18 -3.65 11.95
C THR A 391 -37.66 -2.96 10.70
N GLN A 392 -37.63 -3.70 9.59
CA GLN A 392 -37.34 -3.20 8.25
C GLN A 392 -38.47 -3.66 7.33
N ARG A 393 -39.15 -2.73 6.64
CA ARG A 393 -40.31 -3.04 5.78
C ARG A 393 -41.40 -3.85 6.51
N GLY A 394 -41.59 -3.56 7.80
CA GLY A 394 -42.55 -4.25 8.68
C GLY A 394 -42.12 -5.64 9.17
N ILE A 395 -40.91 -6.10 8.83
CA ILE A 395 -40.38 -7.41 9.23
C ILE A 395 -39.37 -7.23 10.38
N PRO A 396 -39.50 -7.99 11.50
CA PRO A 396 -38.52 -7.97 12.58
C PRO A 396 -37.13 -8.41 12.11
N VAL A 397 -36.12 -7.62 12.43
CA VAL A 397 -34.72 -7.84 12.06
C VAL A 397 -33.82 -7.72 13.28
N ARG A 398 -32.64 -8.37 13.22
CA ARG A 398 -31.65 -8.31 14.31
C ARG A 398 -30.94 -6.96 14.23
N VAL A 399 -30.85 -6.21 15.32
CA VAL A 399 -30.28 -4.85 15.32
C VAL A 399 -29.16 -4.69 16.33
N ARG A 400 -28.01 -4.16 15.91
CA ARG A 400 -26.90 -3.83 16.82
C ARG A 400 -27.06 -2.44 17.43
N MET A 401 -26.88 -2.32 18.74
CA MET A 401 -26.96 -1.08 19.51
C MET A 401 -25.72 -0.87 20.39
N VAL A 402 -25.44 0.38 20.73
CA VAL A 402 -24.35 0.77 21.65
C VAL A 402 -24.91 1.73 22.70
N MET A 403 -24.68 1.44 23.99
CA MET A 403 -25.10 2.29 25.09
C MET A 403 -23.89 2.82 25.89
N PRO A 404 -23.75 4.15 26.04
CA PRO A 404 -22.77 4.75 26.93
C PRO A 404 -23.27 4.82 28.38
N ILE A 405 -22.39 4.50 29.33
CA ILE A 405 -22.63 4.52 30.79
C ILE A 405 -21.48 5.27 31.44
N ILE A 406 -21.76 6.31 32.25
CA ILE A 406 -20.72 7.12 32.88
C ILE A 406 -20.70 6.89 34.39
N PHE A 407 -19.52 6.55 34.91
CA PHE A 407 -19.24 6.40 36.34
C PHE A 407 -18.55 7.68 36.86
N LYS A 408 -19.15 8.35 37.85
CA LYS A 408 -18.60 9.56 38.50
C LYS A 408 -18.61 9.42 40.02
N LEU A 409 -17.70 10.09 40.73
CA LEU A 409 -17.67 10.10 42.19
C LEU A 409 -18.28 11.41 42.71
N ASN A 410 -19.10 11.28 43.76
CA ASN A 410 -19.63 12.42 44.50
C ASN A 410 -18.66 12.80 45.62
N LYS A 411 -17.78 13.76 45.34
CA LYS A 411 -16.72 14.21 46.26
C LYS A 411 -17.22 14.81 47.59
N GLY A 412 -18.54 14.94 47.79
CA GLY A 412 -19.15 15.50 49.01
C GLY A 412 -19.88 14.50 49.92
N LYS A 413 -19.95 13.20 49.57
CA LYS A 413 -20.62 12.17 50.39
C LYS A 413 -19.79 10.88 50.46
N VAL A 414 -19.74 10.27 51.65
CA VAL A 414 -18.98 9.05 51.93
C VAL A 414 -19.96 7.94 52.32
N ASN A 415 -19.76 6.74 51.81
CA ASN A 415 -20.56 5.55 52.13
C ASN A 415 -20.12 4.95 53.49
N GLU A 416 -20.92 4.03 54.05
CA GLU A 416 -20.62 3.34 55.33
C GLU A 416 -19.25 2.60 55.33
N ASP A 417 -18.72 2.32 54.14
CA ASP A 417 -17.42 1.65 53.90
C ASP A 417 -16.23 2.63 53.78
N ASN A 418 -16.39 3.90 54.16
CA ASN A 418 -15.39 4.99 54.03
C ASN A 418 -14.93 5.32 52.60
N SER A 419 -15.59 4.78 51.56
CA SER A 419 -15.31 5.15 50.18
C SER A 419 -16.21 6.31 49.71
N THR A 420 -15.73 7.09 48.75
CA THR A 420 -16.53 8.19 48.14
C THR A 420 -17.76 7.61 47.45
N GLN A 421 -18.93 8.20 47.71
CA GLN A 421 -20.19 7.75 47.12
C GLN A 421 -20.13 7.90 45.60
N GLY A 422 -20.37 6.82 44.86
CA GLY A 422 -20.46 6.85 43.41
C GLY A 422 -21.81 7.36 42.92
N ILE A 423 -21.81 8.12 41.82
CA ILE A 423 -22.99 8.45 41.02
C ILE A 423 -22.82 7.80 39.65
N ILE A 424 -23.80 7.00 39.25
CA ILE A 424 -23.90 6.51 37.88
C ILE A 424 -24.73 7.51 37.11
N VAL A 425 -24.13 8.12 36.10
CA VAL A 425 -24.80 8.98 35.14
C VAL A 425 -24.95 8.15 33.88
N VAL A 426 -26.15 7.65 33.64
CA VAL A 426 -26.53 7.27 32.29
C VAL A 426 -26.85 8.59 31.60
N GLU A 427 -26.08 8.94 30.57
CA GLU A 427 -26.28 10.17 29.83
C GLU A 427 -27.68 10.09 29.20
N LYS A 428 -28.65 10.71 29.89
CA LYS A 428 -29.97 10.95 29.35
C LYS A 428 -29.72 11.87 28.16
N ALA A 429 -29.87 11.37 26.93
CA ALA A 429 -30.26 12.26 25.87
C ALA A 429 -31.55 12.89 26.37
N GLU A 430 -31.49 14.15 26.83
CA GLU A 430 -32.69 14.83 27.30
C GLU A 430 -33.74 14.63 26.21
N SER A 431 -34.87 14.02 26.55
CA SER A 431 -36.01 13.85 25.65
C SER A 431 -36.57 15.24 25.35
N LYS A 432 -35.84 16.01 24.53
CA LYS A 432 -36.36 17.13 23.79
C LYS A 432 -37.18 16.45 22.69
N ASN A 433 -38.49 16.32 22.88
CA ASN A 433 -39.44 15.85 21.86
C ASN A 433 -39.50 16.87 20.71
N GLY A 434 -38.40 17.03 19.99
CA GLY A 434 -38.19 17.95 18.88
C GLY A 434 -37.51 17.23 17.73
N LYS A 435 -37.62 17.82 16.54
CA LYS A 435 -36.84 17.39 15.37
C LYS A 435 -35.52 18.16 15.39
N PHE A 436 -34.40 17.46 15.40
CA PHE A 436 -33.12 18.11 15.13
C PHE A 436 -33.10 18.65 13.69
N LYS A 437 -32.36 19.72 13.47
CA LYS A 437 -32.22 20.32 12.15
C LYS A 437 -30.99 19.74 11.47
N VAL A 438 -31.11 19.53 10.16
CA VAL A 438 -30.07 18.93 9.33
C VAL A 438 -29.77 19.88 8.19
N ASN A 439 -28.51 20.30 8.08
CA ASN A 439 -28.02 20.95 6.88
C ASN A 439 -27.11 19.96 6.16
N ALA A 440 -27.62 19.37 5.07
CA ALA A 440 -26.90 18.39 4.28
C ALA A 440 -26.72 18.91 2.85
N SER A 441 -25.51 18.71 2.34
CA SER A 441 -25.13 19.04 0.97
C SER A 441 -24.44 17.86 0.33
N TYR A 442 -24.62 17.72 -0.97
CA TYR A 442 -24.01 16.65 -1.73
C TYR A 442 -22.91 17.18 -2.63
N ALA A 443 -21.71 16.60 -2.52
CA ALA A 443 -20.60 16.91 -3.40
C ALA A 443 -19.67 15.69 -3.54
N ASN A 444 -19.11 15.48 -4.72
CA ASN A 444 -18.04 14.48 -4.97
C ASN A 444 -18.40 13.03 -4.55
N GLY A 445 -19.66 12.60 -4.67
CA GLY A 445 -20.06 11.24 -4.28
C GLY A 445 -20.31 11.07 -2.78
N GLU A 446 -20.35 12.16 -2.03
CA GLU A 446 -20.54 12.16 -0.58
C GLU A 446 -21.61 13.17 -0.18
N TRP A 447 -22.51 12.74 0.69
CA TRP A 447 -23.32 13.63 1.50
C TRP A 447 -22.51 14.10 2.68
N SER A 448 -22.46 15.41 2.89
CA SER A 448 -21.80 16.04 4.02
C SER A 448 -22.67 17.12 4.64
N GLY A 449 -22.64 17.23 5.96
CA GLY A 449 -23.53 18.15 6.64
C GLY A 449 -23.30 18.24 8.14
N THR A 450 -24.13 19.05 8.80
CA THR A 450 -24.13 19.22 10.25
C THR A 450 -25.54 19.02 10.78
N VAL A 451 -25.65 18.28 11.88
CA VAL A 451 -26.87 18.05 12.64
C VAL A 451 -26.80 18.86 13.92
N TYR A 452 -27.85 19.62 14.22
CA TYR A 452 -27.90 20.51 15.38
C TYR A 452 -29.29 20.51 16.03
N ASP A 453 -29.34 20.82 17.32
CA ASP A 453 -30.58 20.86 18.09
C ASP A 453 -31.38 22.17 17.85
N GLU A 454 -32.47 22.37 18.59
CA GLU A 454 -33.31 23.57 18.44
C GLU A 454 -32.61 24.87 18.90
N GLU A 455 -31.62 24.75 19.78
CA GLU A 455 -30.81 25.86 20.31
C GLU A 455 -29.61 26.17 19.40
N GLY A 456 -29.32 25.32 18.42
CA GLY A 456 -28.26 25.50 17.42
C GLY A 456 -26.95 24.82 17.79
N GLU A 457 -26.94 24.00 18.84
CA GLU A 457 -25.76 23.23 19.26
C GLU A 457 -25.64 21.94 18.43
N GLY A 458 -24.42 21.61 18.00
CA GLY A 458 -24.15 20.43 17.19
C GLY A 458 -24.43 19.14 17.98
N LEU A 459 -25.15 18.20 17.38
CA LEU A 459 -25.53 16.95 18.04
C LEU A 459 -24.55 15.82 17.68
N PRO A 460 -23.69 15.38 18.63
CA PRO A 460 -22.79 14.28 18.40
C PRO A 460 -23.47 12.92 18.52
N GLY A 461 -23.06 11.95 17.72
CA GLY A 461 -23.60 10.58 17.81
C GLY A 461 -24.91 10.35 17.08
N VAL A 462 -25.35 11.28 16.22
CA VAL A 462 -26.52 11.09 15.34
C VAL A 462 -26.18 10.04 14.30
N ASN A 463 -27.05 9.05 14.12
CA ASN A 463 -26.89 8.01 13.10
C ASN A 463 -27.47 8.50 11.78
N ILE A 464 -26.68 8.50 10.70
CA ILE A 464 -27.08 8.90 9.36
C ILE A 464 -27.02 7.70 8.44
N VAL A 465 -28.13 7.41 7.78
CA VAL A 465 -28.36 6.20 7.01
C VAL A 465 -28.76 6.57 5.61
N VAL A 466 -28.14 5.94 4.62
CA VAL A 466 -28.54 6.07 3.23
C VAL A 466 -29.70 5.11 2.96
N ALA A 467 -30.86 5.66 2.63
CA ALA A 467 -32.10 4.93 2.37
C ALA A 467 -31.91 3.80 1.36
N GLY A 468 -32.40 2.61 1.72
CA GLY A 468 -32.33 1.42 0.87
C GLY A 468 -30.94 0.78 0.80
N THR A 469 -29.98 1.19 1.64
CA THR A 469 -28.63 0.63 1.69
C THR A 469 -28.20 0.31 3.12
N THR A 470 -27.10 -0.43 3.28
CA THR A 470 -26.42 -0.64 4.56
C THR A 470 -25.35 0.42 4.85
N THR A 471 -25.28 1.47 4.03
CA THR A 471 -24.26 2.51 4.13
C THR A 471 -24.75 3.61 5.06
N GLY A 472 -23.93 3.96 6.05
CA GLY A 472 -24.25 4.97 7.03
C GLY A 472 -22.99 5.52 7.69
N THR A 473 -23.17 6.58 8.48
CA THR A 473 -22.12 7.23 9.25
C THR A 473 -22.70 7.77 10.56
N VAL A 474 -21.84 8.27 11.44
CA VAL A 474 -22.25 8.89 12.71
C VAL A 474 -21.68 10.30 12.77
N SER A 475 -22.43 11.25 13.34
CA SER A 475 -21.94 12.62 13.52
C SER A 475 -20.83 12.71 14.58
N ASP A 476 -19.86 13.59 14.33
CA ASP A 476 -18.74 13.87 15.24
C ASP A 476 -19.13 14.76 16.43
N VAL A 477 -18.16 15.13 17.27
CA VAL A 477 -18.35 15.97 18.47
C VAL A 477 -19.00 17.33 18.19
N ASN A 478 -18.95 17.82 16.95
CA ASN A 478 -19.55 19.08 16.52
C ASN A 478 -20.83 18.87 15.70
N GLY A 479 -21.37 17.64 15.67
CA GLY A 479 -22.54 17.27 14.88
C GLY A 479 -22.30 17.14 13.39
N THR A 480 -21.04 17.13 12.92
CA THR A 480 -20.71 17.06 11.49
C THR A 480 -20.63 15.61 11.01
N PHE A 481 -21.10 15.33 9.80
CA PHE A 481 -21.09 13.99 9.21
C PHE A 481 -20.68 13.98 7.73
N LYS A 482 -20.16 12.83 7.29
CA LYS A 482 -19.89 12.52 5.87
C LYS A 482 -20.22 11.06 5.56
N VAL A 483 -20.99 10.83 4.50
CA VAL A 483 -21.39 9.49 4.04
C VAL A 483 -21.34 9.39 2.53
N LYS A 484 -20.68 8.34 2.01
CA LYS A 484 -20.66 8.04 0.57
C LYS A 484 -22.01 7.48 0.16
N ALA A 485 -22.71 8.20 -0.70
CA ALA A 485 -23.98 7.79 -1.26
C ALA A 485 -24.17 8.49 -2.60
N SER A 486 -25.23 8.18 -3.34
CA SER A 486 -25.65 9.00 -4.48
C SER A 486 -26.53 10.16 -4.02
N GLN A 487 -26.56 11.25 -4.79
CA GLN A 487 -27.39 12.43 -4.49
C GLN A 487 -28.89 12.13 -4.45
N SER A 488 -29.31 11.09 -5.17
CA SER A 488 -30.70 10.63 -5.22
C SER A 488 -31.09 9.77 -4.02
N ASN A 489 -30.14 9.37 -3.18
CA ASN A 489 -30.47 8.61 -2.00
C ASN A 489 -30.98 9.54 -0.90
N ASP A 490 -32.17 9.23 -0.40
CA ASP A 490 -32.65 9.84 0.83
C ASP A 490 -31.73 9.48 2.00
N LEU A 491 -31.55 10.39 2.94
CA LEU A 491 -30.87 10.11 4.21
C LEU A 491 -31.90 10.02 5.33
N TYR A 492 -31.84 8.94 6.10
CA TYR A 492 -32.56 8.81 7.36
C TYR A 492 -31.59 9.10 8.50
N LEU A 493 -31.91 10.14 9.28
CA LEU A 493 -31.14 10.49 10.46
C LEU A 493 -31.94 10.11 11.70
N SER A 494 -31.30 9.44 12.65
CA SER A 494 -31.90 9.03 13.91
C SER A 494 -30.95 9.33 15.07
N PHE A 495 -31.50 9.85 16.16
CA PHE A 495 -30.75 10.14 17.38
C PHE A 495 -31.65 9.83 18.58
N VAL A 496 -31.07 9.26 19.63
CA VAL A 496 -31.87 8.82 20.78
C VAL A 496 -32.49 10.04 21.46
N GLY A 497 -33.80 10.00 21.71
CA GLY A 497 -34.56 11.09 22.31
C GLY A 497 -35.15 12.12 21.33
N TYR A 498 -34.91 11.98 20.02
CA TYR A 498 -35.43 12.87 18.98
C TYR A 498 -36.26 12.13 17.93
N GLU A 499 -37.18 12.84 17.26
CA GLU A 499 -37.87 12.31 16.09
C GLU A 499 -36.89 12.14 14.91
N SER A 500 -37.00 11.03 14.18
CA SER A 500 -36.15 10.78 13.01
C SER A 500 -36.45 11.76 11.87
N VAL A 501 -35.41 12.21 11.18
CA VAL A 501 -35.50 13.20 10.11
C VAL A 501 -35.06 12.56 8.79
N LYS A 502 -35.88 12.74 7.76
CA LYS A 502 -35.57 12.34 6.38
C LYS A 502 -35.07 13.53 5.59
N VAL A 503 -33.90 13.42 4.98
CA VAL A 503 -33.41 14.36 3.96
C VAL A 503 -33.66 13.72 2.61
N GLU A 504 -34.44 14.37 1.76
CA GLU A 504 -34.75 13.83 0.43
C GLU A 504 -33.56 14.01 -0.52
N GLY A 505 -33.23 12.95 -1.23
CA GLY A 505 -32.30 13.01 -2.34
C GLY A 505 -32.90 13.82 -3.48
N LYS A 506 -32.06 14.55 -4.22
CA LYS A 506 -32.47 15.39 -5.35
C LYS A 506 -32.11 14.76 -6.68
#